data_AF-A0A0G2A721-F1
#
_entry.id   AF-A0A0G2A721-F1
#
_cell.length_a   1.000
_cell.length_b   1.000
_cell.length_c   1.000
_cell.angle_alpha   90.00
_cell.angle_beta   90.00
_cell.angle_gamma   90.00
#
_symmetry.space_group_name_H-M   'P 1'
#
loop_
_entity.id
_entity.type
_entity.pdbx_description
1 polymer ?
#
loop_
_entity_poly.entity_id
_entity_poly.type
_entity_poly.pdbx_seq_one_letter_code
_entity_poly.pdbx_strand_id
1 'polypeptide(L)'
;MALLEFYGKECSHCLAMMPLVDRLITEGLKIEKFEVWHDETNAKKMDGYDRGLCGGVPFFYNTTSKHFICGEADEKTLRKWAKGEKV
;
A
#
# COMPACT_ATOMS: atom_id res chain seq x y z
N MET A 1 -13.12 0.85 -7.01
CA MET A 1 -12.45 0.35 -5.80
C MET A 1 -10.98 0.16 -6.16
N ALA A 2 -10.12 1.10 -5.78
CA ALA A 2 -8.69 1.02 -6.05
C ALA A 2 -7.95 0.91 -4.72
N LEU A 3 -7.23 -0.20 -4.54
CA LEU A 3 -6.30 -0.38 -3.42
C LEU A 3 -4.95 0.15 -3.88
N LEU A 4 -4.42 1.14 -3.21
CA LEU A 4 -3.15 1.76 -3.58
C LEU A 4 -2.07 1.23 -2.65
N GLU A 5 -1.00 0.69 -3.20
CA GLU A 5 0.24 0.37 -2.50
C GLU A 5 1.30 1.35 -2.98
N PHE A 6 1.95 2.05 -2.05
CA PHE A 6 3.12 2.85 -2.30
C PHE A 6 4.33 2.16 -1.69
N TYR A 7 5.32 1.88 -2.52
CA TYR A 7 6.50 1.10 -2.13
C TYR A 7 7.77 1.72 -2.68
N GLY A 8 8.91 1.39 -2.06
CA GLY A 8 10.24 1.69 -2.58
C GLY A 8 10.93 0.39 -2.99
N LYS A 9 11.47 0.33 -4.21
CA LYS A 9 12.15 -0.89 -4.69
C LYS A 9 13.35 -1.31 -3.83
N GLU A 10 14.02 -0.35 -3.22
CA GLU A 10 15.21 -0.57 -2.39
C GLU A 10 14.87 -0.65 -0.89
N CYS A 11 13.58 -0.58 -0.52
CA CYS A 11 13.14 -0.65 0.86
C CYS A 11 13.01 -2.12 1.29
N SER A 12 13.81 -2.55 2.28
CA SER A 12 13.78 -3.92 2.81
C SER A 12 12.39 -4.34 3.31
N HIS A 13 11.65 -3.41 3.91
CA HIS A 13 10.28 -3.64 4.37
C HIS A 13 9.29 -3.84 3.23
N CYS A 14 9.45 -3.11 2.12
CA CYS A 14 8.61 -3.29 0.93
C CYS A 14 8.86 -4.66 0.27
N LEU A 15 10.11 -5.14 0.26
CA LEU A 15 10.45 -6.46 -0.27
C LEU A 15 9.72 -7.59 0.47
N ALA A 16 9.55 -7.47 1.79
CA ALA A 16 8.80 -8.44 2.59
C ALA A 16 7.29 -8.42 2.27
N MET A 17 6.75 -7.25 1.92
CA MET A 17 5.32 -7.07 1.64
C MET A 17 4.91 -7.47 0.22
N MET A 18 5.79 -7.30 -0.76
CA MET A 18 5.52 -7.65 -2.17
C MET A 18 4.89 -9.02 -2.40
N PRO A 19 5.44 -10.14 -1.86
CA PRO A 19 4.85 -11.47 -2.09
C PRO A 19 3.44 -11.61 -1.50
N LEU A 20 3.16 -10.93 -0.39
CA LEU A 20 1.82 -10.92 0.21
C LEU A 20 0.83 -10.18 -0.70
N VAL A 21 1.25 -9.04 -1.25
CA VAL A 21 0.42 -8.24 -2.15
C VAL A 21 0.20 -8.95 -3.48
N ASP A 22 1.22 -9.58 -4.06
CA ASP A 22 1.08 -10.37 -5.29
C ASP A 22 0.10 -11.53 -5.12
N ARG A 23 0.12 -12.17 -3.96
CA ARG A 23 -0.88 -13.20 -3.62
C ARG A 23 -2.28 -12.63 -3.61
N LEU A 24 -2.49 -11.48 -2.98
CA LEU A 24 -3.78 -10.80 -2.93
C LEU A 24 -4.27 -10.38 -4.32
N ILE A 25 -3.39 -9.88 -5.18
CA ILE A 25 -3.70 -9.54 -6.56
C ILE A 25 -4.12 -10.79 -7.34
N THR A 26 -3.38 -11.89 -7.16
CA THR A 26 -3.69 -13.18 -7.78
C THR A 26 -5.05 -13.73 -7.34
N GLU A 27 -5.47 -13.46 -6.09
CA GLU A 27 -6.80 -13.80 -5.59
C GLU A 27 -7.93 -12.92 -6.17
N GLY A 28 -7.59 -11.91 -6.97
CA GLY A 28 -8.53 -11.02 -7.67
C GLY A 28 -8.68 -9.65 -7.03
N LEU A 29 -7.84 -9.28 -6.05
CA LEU A 29 -7.84 -7.93 -5.49
C LEU A 29 -7.16 -6.95 -6.45
N LYS A 30 -7.81 -5.81 -6.71
CA LYS A 30 -7.24 -4.75 -7.57
C LYS A 30 -6.33 -3.83 -6.76
N ILE A 31 -5.11 -4.29 -6.51
CA ILE A 31 -4.05 -3.51 -5.86
C ILE A 31 -3.14 -2.90 -6.92
N GLU A 32 -3.06 -1.58 -6.95
CA GLU A 32 -2.18 -0.80 -7.81
C GLU A 32 -0.92 -0.43 -7.03
N LYS A 33 0.24 -0.90 -7.50
CA LYS A 33 1.53 -0.64 -6.88
C LYS A 33 2.17 0.59 -7.52
N PHE A 34 2.56 1.55 -6.71
CA PHE A 34 3.22 2.79 -7.09
C PHE A 34 4.60 2.85 -6.44
N GLU A 35 5.64 2.80 -7.27
CA GLU A 35 7.00 2.99 -6.80
C GLU A 35 7.22 4.49 -6.59
N VAL A 36 7.70 4.92 -5.41
CA VAL A 36 7.81 6.36 -5.07
C VAL A 36 9.24 6.87 -4.92
N TRP A 37 10.27 6.01 -4.90
CA TRP A 37 11.66 6.47 -4.75
C TRP A 37 12.28 6.90 -6.08
N HIS A 38 11.91 6.25 -7.18
CA HIS A 38 12.39 6.53 -8.54
C HIS A 38 11.34 7.22 -9.42
N ASP A 39 10.13 7.45 -8.91
CA ASP A 39 9.05 8.13 -9.63
C ASP A 39 8.46 9.27 -8.79
N GLU A 40 8.87 10.50 -9.12
CA GLU A 40 8.38 11.71 -8.45
C GLU A 40 6.87 11.93 -8.61
N THR A 41 6.25 11.41 -9.68
CA THR A 41 4.80 11.54 -9.90
C THR A 41 4.04 10.70 -8.89
N ASN A 42 4.50 9.47 -8.67
CA ASN A 42 3.97 8.58 -7.66
C ASN A 42 4.25 9.11 -6.25
N ALA A 43 5.43 9.68 -6.00
CA ALA A 43 5.76 10.32 -4.73
C ALA A 43 4.79 11.48 -4.40
N LYS A 44 4.51 12.36 -5.37
CA LYS A 44 3.50 13.42 -5.21
C LYS A 44 2.09 12.86 -4.99
N LYS A 45 1.76 11.75 -5.67
CA LYS A 45 0.49 11.06 -5.44
C LYS A 45 0.41 10.53 -4.02
N MET A 46 1.47 9.89 -3.52
CA MET A 46 1.59 9.41 -2.14
C MET A 46 1.39 10.57 -1.17
N ASP A 47 2.12 11.69 -1.33
CA ASP A 47 2.01 12.88 -0.48
C ASP A 47 0.56 13.40 -0.39
N GLY A 48 -0.15 13.41 -1.53
CA GLY A 48 -1.55 13.82 -1.58
C GLY A 48 -2.53 12.92 -0.81
N TYR A 49 -2.21 11.63 -0.64
CA TYR A 49 -2.99 10.66 0.15
C TYR A 49 -2.50 10.56 1.60
N ASP A 50 -1.18 10.53 1.78
CA ASP A 50 -0.51 10.40 3.04
C ASP A 50 -0.76 11.62 3.91
N ARG A 51 -0.62 12.86 3.41
CA ARG A 51 -0.93 14.10 4.16
C ARG A 51 -0.41 14.11 5.62
N GLY A 52 0.72 13.42 5.89
CA GLY A 52 1.28 13.25 7.23
C GLY A 52 0.68 12.11 8.08
N LEU A 53 0.03 11.12 7.46
CA LEU A 53 -0.46 9.90 8.14
C LEU A 53 0.70 8.97 8.51
N CYS A 54 1.65 8.78 7.59
CA CYS A 54 2.77 7.85 7.70
C CYS A 54 4.10 8.53 7.35
N GLY A 55 4.17 9.25 6.23
CA GLY A 55 5.40 9.90 5.76
C GLY A 55 6.45 8.95 5.18
N GLY A 56 6.14 7.67 4.99
CA GLY A 56 7.10 6.66 4.56
C GLY A 56 6.49 5.48 3.82
N VAL A 57 7.35 4.56 3.37
CA VAL A 57 6.96 3.32 2.69
C VAL A 57 7.40 2.10 3.50
N PRO A 58 6.66 0.97 3.43
CA PRO A 58 5.47 0.73 2.62
C PRO A 58 4.21 1.44 3.16
N PHE A 59 3.41 2.02 2.27
CA PHE A 59 2.16 2.71 2.61
C PHE A 59 1.01 2.17 1.77
N PHE A 60 -0.05 1.73 2.43
CA PHE A 60 -1.23 1.17 1.78
C PHE A 60 -2.41 2.09 2.02
N TYR A 61 -3.14 2.46 0.97
CA TYR A 61 -4.32 3.31 1.06
C TYR A 61 -5.51 2.75 0.29
N ASN A 62 -6.62 2.50 1.00
CA ASN A 62 -7.85 2.00 0.39
C ASN A 62 -8.75 3.19 0.07
N THR A 63 -8.89 3.52 -1.21
CA THR A 63 -9.75 4.63 -1.66
C THR A 63 -11.24 4.42 -1.38
N THR A 64 -11.65 3.18 -1.13
CA THR A 64 -13.05 2.80 -0.88
C THR A 64 -13.42 3.03 0.58
N SER A 65 -12.67 2.47 1.53
CA SER A 65 -12.93 2.60 2.96
C SER A 65 -12.22 3.78 3.62
N LYS A 66 -11.27 4.42 2.91
CA LYS A 66 -10.33 5.42 3.44
C LYS A 66 -9.41 4.87 4.55
N HIS A 67 -9.31 3.55 4.68
CA HIS A 67 -8.36 2.94 5.61
C HIS A 67 -6.95 2.95 5.02
N PHE A 68 -5.97 3.12 5.88
CA PHE A 68 -4.56 3.12 5.52
C PHE A 68 -3.75 2.22 6.44
N ILE A 69 -2.61 1.75 5.95
CA ILE A 69 -1.60 1.03 6.73
C ILE A 69 -0.27 1.73 6.50
N CYS A 70 0.42 2.01 7.59
CA CYS A 70 1.76 2.57 7.59
C CYS A 70 2.75 1.49 8.04
N GLY A 71 3.71 1.14 7.20
CA GLY A 71 4.73 0.14 7.50
C GLY A 71 4.32 -1.30 7.15
N GLU A 72 5.11 -2.25 7.64
CA GLU A 72 4.87 -3.67 7.45
C GLU A 72 3.59 -4.12 8.16
N ALA A 73 2.86 -5.05 7.55
CA ALA A 73 1.67 -5.62 8.14
C ALA A 73 1.53 -7.09 7.78
N ASP A 74 0.87 -7.86 8.64
CA ASP A 74 0.60 -9.26 8.34
C ASP A 74 -0.42 -9.42 7.20
N GLU A 75 -0.39 -10.57 6.54
CA GLU A 75 -1.35 -10.93 5.48
C GLU A 75 -2.81 -10.74 5.94
N LYS A 76 -3.12 -11.06 7.20
CA LYS A 76 -4.45 -10.87 7.79
C LYS A 76 -4.87 -9.39 7.79
N THR A 77 -3.96 -8.50 8.15
CA THR A 77 -4.22 -7.06 8.22
C THR A 77 -4.36 -6.49 6.82
N LEU A 78 -3.48 -6.86 5.88
CA LEU A 78 -3.64 -6.49 4.47
C LEU A 78 -4.97 -6.96 3.89
N ARG A 79 -5.40 -8.19 4.19
CA ARG A 79 -6.70 -8.72 3.74
C ARG A 79 -7.86 -7.91 4.30
N LYS A 80 -7.82 -7.57 5.58
CA LYS A 80 -8.84 -6.73 6.24
C LYS A 80 -8.89 -5.35 5.58
N TRP A 81 -7.74 -4.71 5.42
CA TRP A 81 -7.63 -3.42 4.74
C TRP A 81 -8.16 -3.49 3.31
N ALA A 82 -7.81 -4.54 2.55
CA ALA A 82 -8.27 -4.75 1.19
C ALA A 82 -9.80 -4.90 1.11
N LYS A 83 -10.41 -5.53 2.13
CA LYS A 83 -11.86 -5.66 2.29
C LYS A 83 -12.54 -4.38 2.83
N GLY A 84 -11.76 -3.39 3.27
CA GLY A 84 -12.28 -2.19 3.91
C GLY A 84 -12.67 -2.39 5.38
N GLU A 85 -12.24 -3.48 5.99
CA GLU A 85 -12.40 -3.74 7.42
C GLU A 85 -11.42 -2.87 8.24
N LYS A 86 -11.77 -2.60 9.50
CA LYS A 86 -10.95 -1.79 10.41
C LYS A 86 -9.64 -2.53 10.73
N VAL A 87 -8.53 -1.86 10.44
CA VAL A 87 -7.14 -2.31 10.68
C VAL A 87 -6.47 -1.43 11.73
#